data_AF-A0A1Q5QZ29-F1
#
_entry.id   AF-A0A1Q5QZ29-F1
#
_cell.length_a   1.000
_cell.length_b   1.000
_cell.length_c   1.000
_cell.angle_alpha   90.00
_cell.angle_beta   90.00
_cell.angle_gamma   90.00
#
_symmetry.space_group_name_H-M   'P 1'
#
loop_
_entity.id
_entity.type
_entity.pdbx_description
1 polymer ?
#
loop_
_entity_poly.entity_id
_entity_poly.type
_entity_poly.pdbx_seq_one_letter_code
_entity_poly.pdbx_strand_id
1 'polypeptide(L)'
;MGSNVLTGLARQFAVLSLSHAGVKAGSRIGLASVLLLAAAGSVHNAAALNETKTLSFHHTHSGEDLTVTFKRDGRYDEAALKQINHFLRDWRTQDETVMDRHLFDILWEVYRDVDGKQPIQIISSYRSPATNAMLRRRSSGVARFSQHMLGHAMDFYIPGVPLEQIRFAGLRLQRGGVGFYPTSGSPFVHLDTGSIRHWPRMTHDQLARVFPDGRTVHVPTDGVPLKGYELAKADIERRGSGDDAGGKLNFFAALFKGKSAPAAASSDEDDEGAPAVATRPSAPTVVAAAAKPADPVPTPRAKPQI
;
A
#
# COMPACT_ATOMS: atom_id res chain seq x y z
N MET A 1 -93.81 4.34 48.57
CA MET A 1 -94.55 5.35 47.78
C MET A 1 -93.55 6.09 46.91
N GLY A 2 -93.75 6.14 45.58
CA GLY A 2 -92.91 6.90 44.63
C GLY A 2 -91.45 6.43 44.52
N SER A 3 -90.68 6.82 43.49
CA SER A 3 -91.06 7.28 42.15
C SER A 3 -89.83 7.09 41.23
N ASN A 4 -90.05 6.93 39.93
CA ASN A 4 -88.97 6.98 38.92
C ASN A 4 -88.34 8.39 38.84
N VAL A 5 -87.12 8.49 38.31
CA VAL A 5 -86.74 9.40 37.20
C VAL A 5 -85.32 9.10 36.68
N LEU A 6 -85.12 9.18 35.36
CA LEU A 6 -83.83 9.08 34.68
C LEU A 6 -83.01 10.39 34.75
N THR A 7 -81.69 10.27 34.96
CA THR A 7 -80.58 10.99 34.24
C THR A 7 -79.26 10.61 34.93
N GLY A 8 -78.08 10.62 34.31
CA GLY A 8 -77.69 10.95 32.94
C GLY A 8 -76.27 10.40 32.65
N LEU A 9 -75.80 10.50 31.40
CA LEU A 9 -74.59 9.81 30.95
C LEU A 9 -73.30 10.56 31.33
N ALA A 10 -72.45 9.97 32.17
CA ALA A 10 -71.10 10.46 32.45
C ALA A 10 -70.07 9.31 32.50
N ARG A 11 -69.43 9.00 31.36
CA ARG A 11 -68.28 8.09 31.33
C ARG A 11 -67.03 8.84 31.80
N GLN A 12 -66.66 8.65 33.06
CA GLN A 12 -65.34 9.06 33.55
C GLN A 12 -64.25 8.19 32.88
N PHE A 13 -63.26 8.84 32.27
CA PHE A 13 -62.06 8.17 31.80
C PHE A 13 -61.14 7.89 32.99
N ALA A 14 -60.94 6.61 33.32
CA ALA A 14 -59.91 6.20 34.25
C ALA A 14 -58.52 6.34 33.59
N VAL A 15 -57.79 7.40 33.93
CA VAL A 15 -56.39 7.57 33.52
C VAL A 15 -55.56 6.55 34.28
N LEU A 16 -55.00 5.55 33.58
CA LEU A 16 -54.00 4.66 34.18
C LEU A 16 -52.74 5.46 34.51
N SER A 17 -52.49 5.64 35.81
CA SER A 17 -51.24 6.20 36.31
C SER A 17 -50.11 5.21 36.04
N LEU A 18 -49.26 5.49 35.05
CA LEU A 18 -48.00 4.78 34.87
C LEU A 18 -47.08 5.11 36.05
N SER A 19 -46.81 4.13 36.89
CA SER A 19 -45.86 4.28 37.99
C SER A 19 -44.45 4.54 37.44
N HIS A 20 -43.68 5.36 38.15
CA HIS A 20 -42.32 5.78 37.77
C HIS A 20 -41.32 4.61 37.61
N ALA A 21 -41.69 3.40 38.04
CA ALA A 21 -40.93 2.17 37.81
C ALA A 21 -40.99 1.70 36.34
N GLY A 22 -42.16 1.79 35.69
CA GLY A 22 -42.34 1.36 34.30
C GLY A 22 -41.51 2.18 33.31
N VAL A 23 -41.45 3.49 33.52
CA VAL A 23 -40.65 4.42 32.70
C VAL A 23 -39.14 4.10 32.79
N LYS A 24 -38.64 3.78 33.99
CA LYS A 24 -37.24 3.41 34.21
C LYS A 24 -36.87 2.05 33.61
N ALA A 25 -37.80 1.09 33.57
CA ALA A 25 -37.60 -0.20 32.91
C ALA A 25 -37.59 -0.06 31.38
N GLY A 26 -38.58 0.63 30.80
CA GLY A 26 -38.67 0.85 29.35
C GLY A 26 -37.48 1.64 28.79
N SER A 27 -37.03 2.68 29.50
CA SER A 27 -35.85 3.46 29.11
C SER A 27 -34.56 2.62 29.09
N ARG A 28 -34.37 1.70 30.03
CA ARG A 28 -33.20 0.80 30.08
C ARG A 28 -33.20 -0.22 28.96
N ILE A 29 -34.36 -0.78 28.61
CA ILE A 29 -34.50 -1.72 27.49
C ILE A 29 -34.24 -0.98 26.17
N GLY A 30 -34.84 0.19 25.96
CA GLY A 30 -34.61 1.00 24.76
C GLY A 30 -33.13 1.39 24.58
N LEU A 31 -32.45 1.81 25.65
CA LEU A 31 -31.02 2.15 25.57
C LEU A 31 -30.14 0.93 25.27
N ALA A 32 -30.47 -0.24 25.85
CA ALA A 32 -29.77 -1.49 25.56
C ALA A 32 -29.96 -1.93 24.10
N SER A 33 -31.19 -1.84 23.56
CA SER A 33 -31.47 -2.13 22.15
C SER A 33 -30.72 -1.17 21.21
N VAL A 34 -30.69 0.13 21.52
CA VAL A 34 -29.92 1.12 20.73
C VAL A 34 -28.42 0.84 20.77
N LEU A 35 -27.87 0.46 21.93
CA LEU A 35 -26.46 0.04 22.05
C LEU A 35 -26.15 -1.24 21.27
N LEU A 36 -27.06 -2.22 21.26
CA LEU A 36 -26.93 -3.45 20.46
C LEU A 36 -26.99 -3.18 18.95
N LEU A 37 -27.88 -2.30 18.48
CA LEU A 37 -27.92 -1.89 17.06
C LEU A 37 -26.68 -1.05 16.67
N ALA A 38 -26.19 -0.17 17.55
CA ALA A 38 -24.97 0.60 17.31
C ALA A 38 -23.72 -0.30 17.26
N ALA A 39 -23.64 -1.33 18.12
CA ALA A 39 -22.60 -2.35 18.08
C ALA A 39 -22.68 -3.21 16.80
N ALA A 40 -23.90 -3.58 16.36
CA ALA A 40 -24.11 -4.31 15.11
C ALA A 40 -23.72 -3.48 13.86
N GLY A 41 -23.84 -2.15 13.91
CA GLY A 41 -23.34 -1.25 12.86
C GLY A 41 -21.82 -1.13 12.77
N SER A 42 -21.07 -1.70 13.72
CA SER A 42 -19.61 -1.53 13.84
C SER A 42 -18.78 -2.68 13.23
N VAL A 43 -19.40 -3.69 12.60
CA VAL A 43 -18.72 -4.91 12.11
C VAL A 43 -18.07 -4.78 10.73
N HIS A 44 -17.46 -3.62 10.42
CA HIS A 44 -16.66 -3.46 9.19
C HIS A 44 -15.37 -4.31 9.18
N ASN A 45 -14.94 -4.87 10.32
CA ASN A 45 -13.75 -5.71 10.44
C ASN A 45 -13.96 -7.20 10.05
N ALA A 46 -15.19 -7.67 9.86
CA ALA A 46 -15.44 -9.08 9.56
C ALA A 46 -14.94 -9.49 8.15
N ALA A 47 -14.92 -8.57 7.20
CA ALA A 47 -14.46 -8.85 5.83
C ALA A 47 -12.96 -9.14 5.74
N ALA A 48 -12.13 -8.39 6.49
CA ALA A 48 -10.68 -8.58 6.53
C ALA A 48 -10.25 -9.90 7.22
N LEU A 49 -11.11 -10.45 8.09
CA LEU A 49 -10.86 -11.68 8.84
C LEU A 49 -11.07 -12.98 8.02
N ASN A 50 -11.53 -12.88 6.77
CA ASN A 50 -11.78 -14.04 5.89
C ASN A 50 -11.02 -13.95 4.54
N GLU A 51 -10.19 -12.92 4.31
CA GLU A 51 -9.40 -12.84 3.07
C GLU A 51 -8.24 -13.85 3.10
N THR A 52 -8.28 -14.80 2.17
CA THR A 52 -7.14 -15.63 1.77
C THR A 52 -6.38 -14.93 0.65
N LYS A 53 -5.10 -14.63 0.87
CA LYS A 53 -4.23 -13.97 -0.13
C LYS A 53 -3.24 -14.97 -0.74
N THR A 54 -3.41 -15.17 -2.04
CA THR A 54 -2.59 -16.06 -2.87
C THR A 54 -1.96 -15.26 -4.00
N LEU A 55 -0.67 -15.51 -4.28
CA LEU A 55 0.06 -14.93 -5.39
C LEU A 55 0.67 -16.03 -6.25
N SER A 56 0.72 -15.78 -7.56
CA SER A 56 1.41 -16.60 -8.54
C SER A 56 2.51 -15.78 -9.19
N PHE A 57 3.71 -16.35 -9.27
CA PHE A 57 4.93 -15.72 -9.74
C PHE A 57 5.65 -16.59 -10.76
N HIS A 58 6.34 -15.95 -11.70
CA HIS A 58 7.36 -16.54 -12.55
C HIS A 58 8.64 -15.72 -12.43
N HIS A 59 9.78 -16.36 -12.16
CA HIS A 59 11.05 -15.67 -12.00
C HIS A 59 11.85 -15.67 -13.31
N THR A 60 11.85 -14.54 -14.03
CA THR A 60 12.28 -14.45 -15.44
C THR A 60 13.74 -14.81 -15.72
N HIS A 61 14.59 -14.85 -14.68
CA HIS A 61 16.00 -15.21 -14.80
C HIS A 61 16.33 -16.67 -14.49
N SER A 62 15.59 -17.32 -13.59
CA SER A 62 15.81 -18.73 -13.22
C SER A 62 14.83 -19.69 -13.88
N GLY A 63 13.69 -19.17 -14.37
CA GLY A 63 12.60 -19.98 -14.92
C GLY A 63 11.77 -20.70 -13.85
N GLU A 64 11.97 -20.39 -12.58
CA GLU A 64 11.21 -20.97 -11.47
C GLU A 64 9.80 -20.35 -11.39
N ASP A 65 8.80 -21.18 -11.12
CA ASP A 65 7.42 -20.77 -10.85
C ASP A 65 7.04 -21.01 -9.38
N LEU A 66 6.23 -20.11 -8.81
CA LEU A 66 5.68 -20.27 -7.47
C LEU A 66 4.22 -19.79 -7.42
N THR A 67 3.30 -20.66 -6.99
CA THR A 67 1.97 -20.24 -6.53
C THR A 67 1.84 -20.55 -5.04
N VAL A 68 1.55 -19.53 -4.25
CA VAL A 68 1.69 -19.57 -2.79
C VAL A 68 0.60 -18.75 -2.10
N THR A 69 0.02 -19.32 -1.05
CA THR A 69 -0.97 -18.64 -0.19
C THR A 69 -0.27 -18.17 1.07
N PHE A 70 0.06 -16.87 1.11
CA PHE A 70 0.94 -16.29 2.14
C PHE A 70 0.18 -15.70 3.33
N LYS A 71 -1.15 -15.51 3.20
CA LYS A 71 -2.00 -14.96 4.26
C LYS A 71 -3.37 -15.66 4.23
N ARG A 72 -3.90 -16.04 5.39
CA ARG A 72 -5.25 -16.60 5.59
C ARG A 72 -5.84 -16.00 6.85
N ASP A 73 -7.11 -15.61 6.79
CA ASP A 73 -7.87 -15.06 7.92
C ASP A 73 -7.14 -13.91 8.64
N GLY A 74 -6.54 -13.01 7.83
CA GLY A 74 -5.71 -11.90 8.29
C GLY A 74 -4.31 -12.27 8.80
N ARG A 75 -3.98 -13.56 9.00
CA ARG A 75 -2.68 -14.03 9.52
C ARG A 75 -1.75 -14.47 8.41
N TYR A 76 -0.46 -14.16 8.54
CA TYR A 76 0.56 -14.67 7.64
C TYR A 76 0.86 -16.15 7.90
N ASP A 77 1.18 -16.88 6.83
CA ASP A 77 1.70 -18.24 6.88
C ASP A 77 3.23 -18.18 6.83
N GLU A 78 3.88 -18.38 7.98
CA GLU A 78 5.34 -18.29 8.11
C GLU A 78 6.10 -19.37 7.31
N ALA A 79 5.46 -20.50 6.95
CA ALA A 79 6.07 -21.50 6.07
C ALA A 79 6.01 -21.03 4.61
N ALA A 80 4.88 -20.47 4.19
CA ALA A 80 4.73 -19.81 2.88
C ALA A 80 5.69 -18.63 2.72
N LEU A 81 5.86 -17.78 3.74
CA LEU A 81 6.82 -16.67 3.72
C LEU A 81 8.27 -17.16 3.54
N LYS A 82 8.67 -18.26 4.20
CA LYS A 82 9.98 -18.88 3.98
C LYS A 82 10.17 -19.40 2.55
N GLN A 83 9.14 -20.03 1.98
CA GLN A 83 9.15 -20.47 0.58
C GLN A 83 9.32 -19.27 -0.37
N ILE A 84 8.65 -18.15 -0.10
CA ILE A 84 8.79 -16.92 -0.87
C ILE A 84 10.19 -16.32 -0.72
N ASN A 85 10.76 -16.25 0.49
CA ASN A 85 12.12 -15.75 0.73
C ASN A 85 13.16 -16.50 -0.12
N HIS A 86 13.07 -17.83 -0.14
CA HIS A 86 13.95 -18.65 -0.96
C HIS A 86 13.70 -18.45 -2.46
N PHE A 87 12.45 -18.39 -2.90
CA PHE A 87 12.10 -18.14 -4.30
C PHE A 87 12.55 -16.75 -4.79
N LEU A 88 12.55 -15.75 -3.91
CA LEU A 88 12.93 -14.36 -4.19
C LEU A 88 14.41 -14.04 -3.89
N ARG A 89 15.24 -15.05 -3.61
CA ARG A 89 16.69 -14.94 -3.40
C ARG A 89 17.40 -14.27 -4.59
N ASP A 90 18.60 -13.74 -4.37
CA ASP A 90 19.41 -13.20 -5.45
C ASP A 90 19.89 -14.33 -6.37
N TRP A 91 19.27 -14.48 -7.52
CA TRP A 91 19.56 -15.57 -8.44
C TRP A 91 21.04 -15.66 -8.89
N ARG A 92 21.82 -14.58 -8.77
CA ARG A 92 23.25 -14.57 -9.16
C ARG A 92 24.18 -15.14 -8.11
N THR A 93 23.86 -14.95 -6.83
CA THR A 93 24.70 -15.40 -5.70
C THR A 93 24.06 -16.53 -4.89
N GLN A 94 22.76 -16.76 -5.08
CA GLN A 94 21.88 -17.61 -4.28
C GLN A 94 21.71 -17.14 -2.82
N ASP A 95 22.15 -15.92 -2.48
CA ASP A 95 21.91 -15.31 -1.17
C ASP A 95 20.41 -15.02 -0.99
N GLU A 96 19.84 -15.41 0.14
CA GLU A 96 18.45 -15.11 0.53
C GLU A 96 18.39 -14.08 1.66
N THR A 97 17.20 -13.50 1.88
CA THR A 97 16.90 -12.60 3.00
C THR A 97 15.50 -12.87 3.52
N VAL A 98 15.17 -12.33 4.69
CA VAL A 98 13.77 -12.18 5.12
C VAL A 98 13.18 -11.01 4.35
N MET A 99 12.29 -11.29 3.39
CA MET A 99 11.55 -10.26 2.68
C MET A 99 10.49 -9.63 3.57
N ASP A 100 10.17 -8.35 3.34
CA ASP A 100 9.09 -7.68 4.04
C ASP A 100 7.73 -8.30 3.66
N ARG A 101 7.04 -8.84 4.66
CA ARG A 101 5.70 -9.44 4.52
C ARG A 101 4.65 -8.46 3.96
N HIS A 102 4.79 -7.16 4.21
CA HIS A 102 3.87 -6.13 3.73
C HIS A 102 4.02 -5.87 2.22
N LEU A 103 5.18 -6.18 1.63
CA LEU A 103 5.38 -6.13 0.18
C LEU A 103 4.41 -7.08 -0.55
N PHE A 104 4.13 -8.24 0.05
CA PHE A 104 3.20 -9.22 -0.52
C PHE A 104 1.74 -8.76 -0.43
N ASP A 105 1.34 -8.04 0.62
CA ASP A 105 0.03 -7.38 0.67
C ASP A 105 -0.10 -6.29 -0.40
N ILE A 106 0.94 -5.47 -0.61
CA ILE A 106 0.98 -4.46 -1.70
C ILE A 106 0.82 -5.13 -3.07
N LEU A 107 1.62 -6.17 -3.35
CA LEU A 107 1.58 -6.89 -4.62
C LEU A 107 0.21 -7.54 -4.87
N TRP A 108 -0.41 -8.12 -3.85
CA TRP A 108 -1.74 -8.72 -3.95
C TRP A 108 -2.85 -7.68 -4.16
N GLU A 109 -2.78 -6.54 -3.47
CA GLU A 109 -3.75 -5.44 -3.67
C GLU A 109 -3.61 -4.83 -5.08
N VAL A 110 -2.38 -4.60 -5.57
CA VAL A 110 -2.14 -4.15 -6.95
C VAL A 110 -2.62 -5.17 -7.97
N TYR A 111 -2.32 -6.46 -7.79
CA TYR A 111 -2.74 -7.52 -8.71
C TYR A 111 -4.27 -7.59 -8.85
N ARG A 112 -4.99 -7.42 -7.74
CA ARG A 112 -6.46 -7.36 -7.73
C ARG A 112 -7.01 -6.08 -8.38
N ASP A 113 -6.42 -4.92 -8.09
CA ASP A 113 -6.86 -3.61 -8.60
C ASP A 113 -6.74 -3.51 -10.14
N VAL A 114 -5.74 -4.19 -10.74
CA VAL A 114 -5.55 -4.24 -12.20
C VAL A 114 -6.18 -5.46 -12.89
N ASP A 115 -6.99 -6.23 -12.17
CA ASP A 115 -7.63 -7.47 -12.62
C ASP A 115 -6.65 -8.50 -13.26
N GLY A 116 -5.49 -8.68 -12.63
CA GLY A 116 -4.42 -9.55 -13.12
C GLY A 116 -4.87 -10.99 -13.38
N LYS A 117 -4.52 -11.53 -14.56
CA LYS A 117 -4.91 -12.88 -15.01
C LYS A 117 -3.76 -13.87 -15.17
N GLN A 118 -2.51 -13.42 -15.04
CA GLN A 118 -1.31 -14.18 -15.36
C GLN A 118 -0.26 -14.00 -14.26
N PRO A 119 0.61 -14.99 -13.99
CA PRO A 119 1.62 -14.90 -12.94
C PRO A 119 2.48 -13.64 -13.06
N ILE A 120 2.75 -13.01 -11.91
CA ILE A 120 3.63 -11.85 -11.78
C ILE A 120 5.02 -12.24 -12.27
N GLN A 121 5.51 -11.52 -13.28
CA GLN A 121 6.81 -11.76 -13.91
C GLN A 121 7.88 -10.93 -13.18
N ILE A 122 8.73 -11.61 -12.42
CA ILE A 122 9.75 -10.97 -11.57
C ILE A 122 11.01 -10.72 -12.40
N ILE A 123 11.45 -9.46 -12.42
CA ILE A 123 12.72 -9.02 -13.00
C ILE A 123 13.81 -8.97 -11.91
N SER A 124 13.50 -8.44 -10.73
CA SER A 124 14.41 -8.38 -9.60
C SER A 124 13.64 -8.37 -8.28
N SER A 125 14.10 -9.14 -7.32
CA SER A 125 13.59 -9.18 -5.94
C SER A 125 14.72 -8.78 -4.99
N TYR A 126 15.11 -9.63 -4.02
CA TYR A 126 16.30 -9.39 -3.21
C TYR A 126 17.55 -9.24 -4.09
N ARG A 127 18.45 -8.34 -3.69
CA ARG A 127 19.79 -8.20 -4.28
C ARG A 127 20.84 -8.24 -3.18
N SER A 128 21.77 -9.18 -3.29
CA SER A 128 22.96 -9.20 -2.45
C SER A 128 23.74 -7.88 -2.57
N PRO A 129 24.53 -7.49 -1.55
CA PRO A 129 25.42 -6.33 -1.66
C PRO A 129 26.36 -6.42 -2.87
N ALA A 130 26.82 -7.63 -3.22
CA ALA A 130 27.67 -7.88 -4.38
C ALA A 130 26.94 -7.60 -5.71
N THR A 131 25.71 -8.12 -5.90
CA THR A 131 24.90 -7.84 -7.09
C THR A 131 24.51 -6.37 -7.19
N ASN A 132 24.10 -5.73 -6.08
CA ASN A 132 23.76 -4.30 -6.14
C ASN A 132 24.99 -3.46 -6.52
N ALA A 133 26.17 -3.73 -5.94
CA ALA A 133 27.42 -3.08 -6.33
C ALA A 133 27.80 -3.35 -7.81
N MET A 134 27.61 -4.57 -8.32
CA MET A 134 27.84 -4.92 -9.72
C MET A 134 26.95 -4.12 -10.67
N LEU A 135 25.64 -4.04 -10.39
CA LEU A 135 24.68 -3.30 -11.21
C LEU A 135 24.96 -1.79 -11.19
N ARG A 136 25.31 -1.23 -10.02
CA ARG A 136 25.72 0.19 -9.88
C ARG A 136 26.94 0.57 -10.69
N ARG A 137 27.90 -0.33 -10.88
CA ARG A 137 29.06 -0.08 -11.77
C ARG A 137 28.69 -0.03 -13.25
N ARG A 138 27.50 -0.52 -13.62
CA ARG A 138 27.01 -0.61 -15.01
C ARG A 138 25.87 0.36 -15.33
N SER A 139 25.28 1.02 -14.32
CA SER A 139 24.15 1.94 -14.49
C SER A 139 24.05 2.93 -13.34
N SER A 140 23.73 4.18 -13.67
CA SER A 140 23.36 5.23 -12.69
C SER A 140 21.98 5.03 -12.07
N GLY A 141 21.13 4.17 -12.65
CA GLY A 141 19.76 3.92 -12.18
C GLY A 141 19.63 3.02 -10.95
N VAL A 142 20.73 2.69 -10.26
CA VAL A 142 20.73 1.79 -9.11
C VAL A 142 21.22 2.51 -7.85
N ALA A 143 20.35 2.58 -6.83
CA ALA A 143 20.64 3.25 -5.56
C ALA A 143 21.75 2.54 -4.77
N ARG A 144 22.57 3.31 -4.04
CA ARG A 144 23.60 2.78 -3.13
C ARG A 144 22.98 1.97 -2.00
N PHE A 145 21.97 2.54 -1.34
CA PHE A 145 21.17 1.93 -0.29
C PHE A 145 19.80 1.57 -0.86
N SER A 146 19.74 0.48 -1.62
CA SER A 146 18.54 0.08 -2.34
C SER A 146 17.60 -0.72 -1.44
N GLN A 147 16.28 -0.45 -1.51
CA GLN A 147 15.25 -1.24 -0.82
C GLN A 147 15.30 -2.74 -1.20
N HIS A 148 15.79 -3.09 -2.40
CA HIS A 148 16.07 -4.48 -2.78
C HIS A 148 17.12 -5.18 -1.90
N MET A 149 18.09 -4.44 -1.34
CA MET A 149 19.08 -5.02 -0.42
C MET A 149 18.51 -5.24 0.99
N LEU A 150 17.38 -4.60 1.31
CA LEU A 150 16.67 -4.75 2.58
C LEU A 150 15.59 -5.85 2.53
N GLY A 151 15.33 -6.42 1.34
CA GLY A 151 14.20 -7.33 1.14
C GLY A 151 12.84 -6.61 1.04
N HIS A 152 12.84 -5.30 0.83
CA HIS A 152 11.67 -4.43 0.89
C HIS A 152 11.08 -4.09 -0.49
N ALA A 153 11.64 -4.61 -1.60
CA ALA A 153 11.28 -4.18 -2.95
C ALA A 153 11.27 -5.29 -4.00
N MET A 154 10.45 -5.08 -5.05
CA MET A 154 10.40 -5.95 -6.23
C MET A 154 10.16 -5.15 -7.52
N ASP A 155 10.91 -5.51 -8.57
CA ASP A 155 10.78 -5.05 -9.95
C ASP A 155 10.02 -6.14 -10.74
N PHE A 156 8.84 -5.81 -11.30
CA PHE A 156 7.98 -6.79 -11.95
C PHE A 156 7.06 -6.20 -13.04
N TYR A 157 6.41 -7.09 -13.79
CA TYR A 157 5.25 -6.76 -14.61
C TYR A 157 4.19 -7.88 -14.54
N ILE A 158 2.99 -7.62 -15.06
CA ILE A 158 1.90 -8.61 -15.16
C ILE A 158 1.54 -8.74 -16.65
N PRO A 159 1.64 -9.94 -17.27
CA PRO A 159 1.29 -10.14 -18.67
C PRO A 159 -0.16 -9.75 -18.96
N GLY A 160 -0.36 -9.00 -20.05
CA GLY A 160 -1.67 -8.47 -20.44
C GLY A 160 -2.10 -7.17 -19.74
N VAL A 161 -1.40 -6.73 -18.69
CA VAL A 161 -1.70 -5.48 -17.98
C VAL A 161 -0.71 -4.37 -18.41
N PRO A 162 -1.19 -3.19 -18.87
CA PRO A 162 -0.30 -2.07 -19.14
C PRO A 162 0.43 -1.61 -17.88
N LEU A 163 1.75 -1.42 -17.96
CA LEU A 163 2.58 -1.01 -16.80
C LEU A 163 2.08 0.26 -16.11
N GLU A 164 1.48 1.18 -16.87
CA GLU A 164 0.91 2.41 -16.32
C GLU A 164 -0.24 2.14 -15.34
N GLN A 165 -1.06 1.10 -15.58
CA GLN A 165 -2.12 0.70 -14.64
C GLN A 165 -1.53 0.10 -13.37
N ILE A 166 -0.49 -0.74 -13.48
CA ILE A 166 0.25 -1.29 -12.32
C ILE A 166 0.86 -0.16 -11.48
N ARG A 167 1.47 0.84 -12.15
CA ARG A 167 1.99 2.05 -11.50
C ARG A 167 0.89 2.80 -10.76
N PHE A 168 -0.25 3.06 -11.41
CA PHE A 168 -1.35 3.82 -10.81
C PHE A 168 -1.97 3.08 -9.62
N ALA A 169 -2.12 1.76 -9.71
CA ALA A 169 -2.56 0.91 -8.60
C ALA A 169 -1.59 1.02 -7.40
N GLY A 170 -0.28 0.88 -7.64
CA GLY A 170 0.73 1.04 -6.59
C GLY A 170 0.72 2.43 -5.95
N LEU A 171 0.54 3.49 -6.75
CA LEU A 171 0.41 4.86 -6.25
C LEU A 171 -0.79 5.00 -5.31
N ARG A 172 -1.97 4.50 -5.72
CA ARG A 172 -3.23 4.60 -4.97
C ARG A 172 -3.16 4.00 -3.57
N LEU A 173 -2.36 2.94 -3.37
CA LEU A 173 -2.21 2.32 -2.05
C LEU A 173 -1.54 3.24 -1.03
N GLN A 174 -0.57 4.06 -1.47
CA GLN A 174 0.25 4.92 -0.59
C GLN A 174 0.85 4.12 0.58
N ARG A 175 1.54 3.02 0.26
CA ARG A 175 2.21 2.13 1.23
C ARG A 175 3.72 1.95 0.97
N GLY A 176 4.29 2.79 0.11
CA GLY A 176 5.74 2.91 -0.08
C GLY A 176 6.11 3.48 -1.45
N GLY A 177 7.29 3.11 -1.95
CA GLY A 177 7.85 3.65 -3.19
C GLY A 177 7.26 3.03 -4.46
N VAL A 178 7.08 3.86 -5.50
CA VAL A 178 6.65 3.42 -6.83
C VAL A 178 7.58 3.97 -7.92
N GLY A 179 8.36 3.08 -8.54
CA GLY A 179 9.21 3.39 -9.70
C GLY A 179 8.61 2.91 -11.01
N PHE A 180 8.74 3.68 -12.08
CA PHE A 180 8.17 3.36 -13.40
C PHE A 180 9.24 3.32 -14.48
N TYR A 181 9.46 2.14 -15.06
CA TYR A 181 10.53 1.87 -16.03
C TYR A 181 9.96 1.27 -17.34
N PRO A 182 9.22 2.06 -18.14
CA PRO A 182 8.66 1.58 -19.41
C PRO A 182 9.69 1.46 -20.54
N THR A 183 10.86 2.10 -20.40
CA THR A 183 11.91 2.18 -21.44
C THR A 183 13.17 1.36 -21.11
N SER A 184 13.17 0.56 -20.04
CA SER A 184 14.24 -0.39 -19.76
C SER A 184 14.20 -1.57 -20.75
N GLY A 185 15.36 -2.22 -20.97
CA GLY A 185 15.47 -3.35 -21.92
C GLY A 185 14.58 -4.55 -21.57
N SER A 186 14.13 -4.65 -20.32
CA SER A 186 12.92 -5.35 -19.92
C SER A 186 12.06 -4.33 -19.17
N PRO A 187 10.87 -3.94 -19.66
CA PRO A 187 10.01 -2.94 -19.01
C PRO A 187 9.35 -3.45 -17.71
N PHE A 188 9.34 -2.64 -16.64
CA PHE A 188 8.76 -3.03 -15.34
C PHE A 188 8.22 -1.85 -14.50
N VAL A 189 7.49 -2.20 -13.44
CA VAL A 189 7.18 -1.34 -12.29
C VAL A 189 7.97 -1.84 -11.07
N HIS A 190 8.52 -0.89 -10.33
CA HIS A 190 9.16 -1.11 -9.03
C HIS A 190 8.16 -0.75 -7.93
N LEU A 191 7.94 -1.66 -6.97
CA LEU A 191 7.22 -1.36 -5.74
C LEU A 191 8.10 -1.68 -4.53
N ASP A 192 8.07 -0.82 -3.51
CA ASP A 192 8.75 -1.04 -2.23
C ASP A 192 7.89 -0.62 -1.02
N THR A 193 8.29 -1.08 0.18
CA THR A 193 7.68 -0.75 1.48
C THR A 193 8.40 0.38 2.24
N GLY A 194 9.26 1.14 1.56
CA GLY A 194 9.95 2.30 2.12
C GLY A 194 9.04 3.53 2.25
N SER A 195 9.63 4.73 2.30
CA SER A 195 8.85 5.97 2.36
C SER A 195 7.98 6.19 1.11
N ILE A 196 6.78 6.73 1.31
CA ILE A 196 5.80 6.96 0.24
C ILE A 196 6.33 8.01 -0.72
N ARG A 197 6.72 7.57 -1.92
CA ARG A 197 7.33 8.42 -2.96
C ARG A 197 7.13 7.78 -4.33
N HIS A 198 7.37 8.52 -5.40
CA HIS A 198 7.31 7.95 -6.75
C HIS A 198 8.31 8.57 -7.72
N TRP A 199 8.73 7.81 -8.72
CA TRP A 199 9.61 8.29 -9.78
C TRP A 199 9.27 7.65 -11.15
N PRO A 200 9.31 8.41 -12.26
CA PRO A 200 9.57 9.86 -12.34
C PRO A 200 8.40 10.67 -11.78
N ARG A 201 8.65 11.89 -11.30
CA ARG A 201 7.62 12.79 -10.75
C ARG A 201 6.48 13.02 -11.77
N MET A 202 5.27 13.16 -11.26
CA MET A 202 4.05 13.42 -12.07
C MET A 202 3.61 14.89 -12.00
N THR A 203 3.03 15.40 -13.09
CA THR A 203 2.39 16.72 -13.10
C THR A 203 1.11 16.74 -12.27
N HIS A 204 0.60 17.94 -11.97
CA HIS A 204 -0.66 18.12 -11.23
C HIS A 204 -1.81 17.35 -11.90
N ASP A 205 -2.01 17.54 -13.21
CA ASP A 205 -3.02 16.85 -14.00
C ASP A 205 -2.85 15.33 -14.02
N GLN A 206 -1.61 14.83 -14.01
CA GLN A 206 -1.34 13.40 -13.95
C GLN A 206 -1.74 12.82 -12.60
N LEU A 207 -1.37 13.46 -11.48
CA LEU A 207 -1.81 13.01 -10.16
C LEU A 207 -3.32 13.16 -9.97
N ALA A 208 -3.94 14.23 -10.46
CA ALA A 208 -5.39 14.41 -10.41
C ALA A 208 -6.17 13.33 -11.18
N ARG A 209 -5.58 12.72 -12.22
CA ARG A 209 -6.16 11.55 -12.91
C ARG A 209 -6.00 10.25 -12.11
N VAL A 210 -4.91 10.10 -11.36
CA VAL A 210 -4.70 8.93 -10.47
C VAL A 210 -5.53 9.02 -9.20
N PHE A 211 -5.77 10.25 -8.71
CA PHE A 211 -6.52 10.59 -7.50
C PHE A 211 -7.61 11.65 -7.80
N PRO A 212 -8.76 11.26 -8.40
CA PRO A 212 -9.81 12.21 -8.79
C PRO A 212 -10.46 12.98 -7.64
N ASP A 213 -10.40 12.46 -6.41
CA ASP A 213 -10.85 13.13 -5.19
C ASP A 213 -9.77 14.02 -4.53
N GLY A 214 -8.57 14.03 -5.10
CA GLY A 214 -7.40 14.74 -4.61
C GLY A 214 -6.81 14.19 -3.31
N ARG A 215 -7.25 13.03 -2.80
CA ARG A 215 -6.77 12.44 -1.55
C ARG A 215 -5.44 11.71 -1.77
N THR A 216 -4.35 12.47 -1.82
CA THR A 216 -3.01 11.88 -1.87
C THR A 216 -1.93 12.67 -1.15
N VAL A 217 -0.97 11.95 -0.58
CA VAL A 217 0.29 12.53 -0.08
C VAL A 217 1.38 12.66 -1.16
N HIS A 218 1.12 12.19 -2.38
CA HIS A 218 2.03 12.43 -3.50
C HIS A 218 1.95 13.90 -3.91
N VAL A 219 3.08 14.60 -3.88
CA VAL A 219 3.19 16.00 -4.30
C VAL A 219 3.54 16.06 -5.80
N PRO A 220 2.89 16.90 -6.62
CA PRO A 220 3.20 17.00 -8.05
C PRO A 220 4.50 17.75 -8.35
N THR A 221 4.88 17.81 -9.62
CA THR A 221 6.11 18.47 -10.08
C THR A 221 6.21 19.95 -9.72
N ASP A 222 5.07 20.63 -9.56
CA ASP A 222 4.91 22.05 -9.21
C ASP A 222 5.11 22.33 -7.71
N GLY A 223 5.15 21.29 -6.86
CA GLY A 223 5.25 21.41 -5.41
C GLY A 223 3.93 21.75 -4.71
N VAL A 224 2.79 21.83 -5.42
CA VAL A 224 1.50 22.24 -4.86
C VAL A 224 0.66 20.99 -4.53
N PRO A 225 0.41 20.66 -3.24
CA PRO A 225 -0.35 19.49 -2.88
C PRO A 225 -1.79 19.49 -3.44
N LEU A 226 -2.34 18.31 -3.71
CA LEU A 226 -3.75 18.18 -4.09
C LEU A 226 -4.66 18.48 -2.89
N LYS A 227 -5.89 18.90 -3.16
CA LYS A 227 -6.88 19.37 -2.16
C LYS A 227 -7.10 18.41 -0.97
N GLY A 228 -6.93 17.10 -1.16
CA GLY A 228 -7.13 16.08 -0.13
C GLY A 228 -5.86 15.65 0.61
N TYR A 229 -4.73 16.36 0.46
CA TYR A 229 -3.43 15.98 1.04
C TYR A 229 -3.48 15.74 2.56
N GLU A 230 -4.01 16.67 3.35
CA GLU A 230 -4.09 16.52 4.82
C GLU A 230 -4.99 15.36 5.25
N LEU A 231 -6.05 15.05 4.48
CA LEU A 231 -6.88 13.86 4.73
C LEU A 231 -6.09 12.58 4.45
N ALA A 232 -5.39 12.53 3.32
CA ALA A 232 -4.56 11.38 2.95
C ALA A 232 -3.40 11.14 3.93
N LYS A 233 -2.82 12.22 4.48
CA LYS A 233 -1.82 12.18 5.54
C LYS A 233 -2.40 11.59 6.83
N ALA A 234 -3.53 12.11 7.30
CA ALA A 234 -4.23 11.53 8.46
C ALA A 234 -4.64 10.06 8.23
N ASP A 235 -4.95 9.66 7.01
CA ASP A 235 -5.25 8.26 6.64
C ASP A 235 -4.03 7.33 6.69
N ILE A 236 -2.81 7.87 6.57
CA ILE A 236 -1.56 7.12 6.74
C ILE A 236 -1.18 7.02 8.22
N GLU A 237 -1.29 8.13 8.97
CA GLU A 237 -1.01 8.17 10.42
C GLU A 237 -1.90 7.17 11.19
N ARG A 238 -3.18 7.04 10.80
CA ARG A 238 -4.09 6.03 11.39
C ARG A 238 -3.72 4.59 11.02
N ARG A 239 -3.15 4.33 9.83
CA ARG A 239 -2.70 2.99 9.39
C ARG A 239 -1.46 2.53 10.14
N GLY A 240 -0.44 3.39 10.25
CA GLY A 240 0.79 3.09 11.01
C GLY A 240 0.54 2.81 12.50
N SER A 241 -0.60 3.25 13.04
CA SER A 241 -1.04 2.93 14.41
C SER A 241 -1.74 1.56 14.55
N GLY A 242 -2.08 0.89 13.44
CA GLY A 242 -2.98 -0.26 13.41
C GLY A 242 -2.45 -1.51 12.68
N ASP A 243 -1.55 -1.37 11.71
CA ASP A 243 -1.08 -2.53 10.92
C ASP A 243 -0.22 -3.52 11.73
N ASP A 244 0.39 -3.08 12.85
CA ASP A 244 1.08 -3.93 13.84
C ASP A 244 0.15 -4.61 14.86
N ALA A 245 -1.18 -4.38 14.79
CA ALA A 245 -2.14 -4.86 15.81
C ALA A 245 -2.43 -6.38 15.77
N GLY A 246 -1.54 -7.19 15.19
CA GLY A 246 -1.49 -8.64 15.39
C GLY A 246 -1.21 -9.05 16.85
N GLY A 247 -0.67 -8.13 17.67
CA GLY A 247 -0.53 -8.30 19.12
C GLY A 247 -1.72 -7.75 19.92
N LYS A 248 -2.59 -8.64 20.43
CA LYS A 248 -3.70 -8.28 21.34
C LYS A 248 -3.23 -7.84 22.74
N LEU A 249 -2.53 -6.71 22.88
CA LEU A 249 -2.13 -6.16 24.20
C LEU A 249 -2.31 -4.64 24.37
N ASN A 250 -2.27 -3.82 23.32
CA ASN A 250 -2.21 -2.36 23.50
C ASN A 250 -3.53 -1.68 23.93
N PHE A 251 -4.70 -2.28 23.69
CA PHE A 251 -5.98 -1.67 24.09
C PHE A 251 -6.16 -1.60 25.62
N PHE A 252 -5.72 -2.62 26.36
CA PHE A 252 -5.81 -2.64 27.83
C PHE A 252 -4.77 -1.71 28.49
N ALA A 253 -3.63 -1.47 27.85
CA ALA A 253 -2.60 -0.56 28.35
C ALA A 253 -3.08 0.91 28.37
N ALA A 254 -3.88 1.32 27.38
CA ALA A 254 -4.46 2.67 27.33
C ALA A 254 -5.47 2.94 28.47
N LEU A 255 -6.13 1.90 29.00
CA LEU A 255 -7.14 2.03 30.06
C LEU A 255 -6.53 2.18 31.47
N PHE A 256 -5.28 1.75 31.68
CA PHE A 256 -4.63 1.74 32.99
C PHE A 256 -3.52 2.80 33.18
N LYS A 257 -3.12 3.54 32.13
CA LYS A 257 -2.00 4.49 32.22
C LYS A 257 -2.40 5.87 32.80
N GLY A 258 -2.93 5.85 34.03
CA GLY A 258 -3.02 7.03 34.89
C GLY A 258 -1.76 7.19 35.74
N LYS A 259 -1.28 8.45 35.88
CA LYS A 259 -0.16 8.95 36.70
C LYS A 259 1.30 8.80 36.20
N SER A 260 1.90 9.98 36.00
CA SER A 260 3.30 10.37 36.32
C SER A 260 4.47 10.13 35.34
N ALA A 261 4.65 11.10 34.43
CA ALA A 261 5.89 11.92 34.26
C ALA A 261 7.22 11.24 33.75
N PRO A 262 8.33 11.98 33.45
CA PRO A 262 8.71 12.21 32.04
C PRO A 262 10.20 12.03 31.67
N ALA A 263 10.48 11.63 30.43
CA ALA A 263 11.76 11.71 29.68
C ALA A 263 11.56 11.07 28.29
N ALA A 264 12.30 11.38 27.22
CA ALA A 264 13.19 12.51 26.90
C ALA A 264 13.14 12.72 25.37
N ALA A 265 13.56 13.88 24.88
CA ALA A 265 13.68 14.14 23.44
C ALA A 265 14.98 13.57 22.87
N SER A 266 14.91 12.95 21.70
CA SER A 266 16.05 12.71 20.80
C SER A 266 15.63 13.13 19.39
N SER A 267 16.16 14.25 18.94
CA SER A 267 16.09 14.72 17.57
C SER A 267 17.17 14.05 16.75
N ASP A 268 16.79 13.35 15.67
CA ASP A 268 17.70 13.03 14.57
C ASP A 268 17.02 13.46 13.27
N GLU A 269 17.60 14.47 12.62
CA GLU A 269 17.19 15.00 11.31
C GLU A 269 18.10 14.39 10.25
N ASP A 270 17.59 13.51 9.39
CA ASP A 270 18.32 13.00 8.22
C ASP A 270 17.69 13.53 6.92
N ASP A 271 18.30 14.60 6.39
CA ASP A 271 18.02 15.20 5.08
C ASP A 271 18.81 14.49 3.96
N GLU A 272 18.19 13.55 3.24
CA GLU A 272 18.74 13.03 1.98
C GLU A 272 18.23 13.84 0.77
N GLY A 273 19.01 14.85 0.41
CA GLY A 273 18.77 15.69 -0.76
C GLY A 273 18.78 14.93 -2.09
N ALA A 274 17.78 15.20 -2.94
CA ALA A 274 17.74 14.72 -4.32
C ALA A 274 18.88 15.31 -5.17
N PRO A 275 19.43 14.57 -6.16
CA PRO A 275 20.52 15.06 -6.99
C PRO A 275 20.09 16.25 -7.85
N ALA A 276 20.78 17.39 -7.67
CA ALA A 276 20.49 18.64 -8.36
C ALA A 276 20.67 18.54 -9.88
N VAL A 277 19.76 19.18 -10.62
CA VAL A 277 19.82 19.31 -12.08
C VAL A 277 20.90 20.34 -12.44
N ALA A 278 21.95 19.90 -13.14
CA ALA A 278 22.99 20.79 -13.66
C ALA A 278 22.48 21.59 -14.88
N THR A 279 22.02 22.81 -14.65
CA THR A 279 21.68 23.78 -15.71
C THR A 279 22.94 24.30 -16.42
N ARG A 280 23.01 24.14 -17.75
CA ARG A 280 24.01 24.81 -18.59
C ARG A 280 23.53 26.22 -19.00
N PRO A 281 24.39 27.25 -18.96
CA PRO A 281 24.18 28.50 -19.70
C PRO A 281 24.49 28.36 -21.20
N SER A 282 24.02 29.33 -22.00
CA SER A 282 23.92 29.28 -23.46
C SER A 282 25.21 29.61 -24.24
N ALA A 283 25.22 29.23 -25.52
CA ALA A 283 26.24 29.58 -26.53
C ALA A 283 26.09 31.03 -27.07
N PRO A 284 26.99 31.55 -27.94
CA PRO A 284 27.16 31.11 -29.35
C PRO A 284 28.66 30.96 -29.76
N THR A 285 29.12 30.73 -31.01
CA THR A 285 28.51 30.71 -32.37
C THR A 285 29.22 29.70 -33.32
N VAL A 286 28.93 29.78 -34.63
CA VAL A 286 29.41 29.01 -35.81
C VAL A 286 30.93 28.95 -36.10
N VAL A 287 31.40 27.81 -36.65
CA VAL A 287 31.81 27.65 -38.09
C VAL A 287 31.50 26.20 -38.53
N ALA A 288 31.32 25.94 -39.84
CA ALA A 288 30.88 24.66 -40.40
C ALA A 288 32.00 23.80 -41.00
N ALA A 289 31.85 22.46 -40.99
CA ALA A 289 32.57 21.53 -41.89
C ALA A 289 31.82 20.18 -42.08
N ALA A 290 32.02 19.61 -43.27
CA ALA A 290 31.38 18.46 -43.92
C ALA A 290 31.14 17.15 -43.13
N ALA A 291 30.16 16.37 -43.61
CA ALA A 291 29.84 15.01 -43.18
C ALA A 291 30.47 13.91 -44.07
N LYS A 292 30.65 12.69 -43.53
CA LYS A 292 30.64 11.39 -44.23
C LYS A 292 30.41 10.23 -43.21
N PRO A 293 30.01 9.02 -43.66
CA PRO A 293 29.13 8.13 -42.87
C PRO A 293 29.84 7.12 -41.94
N ALA A 294 29.02 6.43 -41.14
CA ALA A 294 29.44 5.44 -40.14
C ALA A 294 29.48 3.99 -40.68
N ASP A 295 30.37 3.18 -40.09
CA ASP A 295 30.46 1.73 -40.31
C ASP A 295 29.48 0.95 -39.40
N PRO A 296 28.94 -0.21 -39.85
CA PRO A 296 28.02 -1.02 -39.07
C PRO A 296 28.73 -1.92 -38.03
N VAL A 297 28.20 -1.95 -36.80
CA VAL A 297 28.68 -2.81 -35.70
C VAL A 297 28.16 -4.25 -35.85
N PRO A 298 28.96 -5.31 -35.58
CA PRO A 298 28.54 -6.70 -35.83
C PRO A 298 27.52 -7.25 -34.81
N THR A 299 26.59 -8.08 -35.28
CA THR A 299 25.63 -8.82 -34.44
C THR A 299 26.19 -10.15 -33.92
N PRO A 300 25.82 -10.62 -32.71
CA PRO A 300 26.23 -11.93 -32.21
C PRO A 300 25.66 -13.12 -33.00
N ARG A 301 26.45 -14.19 -33.09
CA ARG A 301 26.21 -15.42 -33.86
C ARG A 301 25.14 -16.31 -33.23
N ALA A 302 24.29 -16.94 -34.06
CA ALA A 302 23.29 -17.92 -33.62
C ALA A 302 23.92 -19.23 -33.08
N LYS A 303 23.19 -19.93 -32.20
CA LYS A 303 23.60 -21.22 -31.61
C LYS A 303 23.63 -22.35 -32.66
N PRO A 304 24.51 -23.37 -32.50
CA PRO A 304 24.44 -24.59 -33.31
C PRO A 304 23.19 -25.41 -32.96
N GLN A 305 22.66 -26.12 -33.96
CA GLN A 305 21.66 -27.18 -33.76
C GLN A 305 22.39 -28.52 -33.53
N ILE A 306 21.91 -29.27 -32.53
CA ILE A 306 22.03 -30.72 -32.38
C ILE A 306 20.64 -31.21 -31.94
#